data_AF-A0A232EYR0-F1
#
_entry.id   AF-A0A232EYR0-F1
#
_cell.length_a   1.000
_cell.length_b   1.000
_cell.length_c   1.000
_cell.angle_alpha   90.00
_cell.angle_beta   90.00
_cell.angle_gamma   90.00
#
_symmetry.space_group_name_H-M   'P 1'
#
loop_
_entity.id
_entity.type
_entity.pdbx_description
1 polymer ?
#
loop_
_entity_poly.entity_id
_entity_poly.type
_entity_poly.pdbx_seq_one_letter_code
_entity_poly.pdbx_strand_id
1 'polypeptide(L)'
;HPQSQDQTERFPCTDCPSVFSRKCNLYYHRKYECGQPPRFQCPYCQYRTRHQSNVRAHVRRIHAGREVYFIDLGRQGFENLF
;
A
#
# COMPACT_ATOMS: atom_id res chain seq x y z
N HIS A 1 33.90 9.40 -18.45
CA HIS A 1 32.59 8.71 -18.45
C HIS A 1 31.50 9.77 -18.47
N PRO A 2 30.76 9.96 -19.58
CA PRO A 2 29.75 10.99 -19.63
C PRO A 2 28.46 10.50 -18.95
N GLN A 3 27.80 11.42 -18.27
CA GLN A 3 26.61 11.23 -17.45
C GLN A 3 25.43 10.74 -18.29
N SER A 4 24.93 9.54 -17.96
CA SER A 4 23.65 9.06 -18.48
C SER A 4 22.52 9.85 -17.80
N GLN A 5 21.96 10.83 -18.51
CA GLN A 5 20.65 11.37 -18.16
C GLN A 5 19.61 10.27 -18.36
N ASP A 6 19.36 9.51 -17.29
CA ASP A 6 18.26 8.55 -17.21
C ASP A 6 16.94 9.34 -17.25
N GLN A 7 16.41 9.54 -18.46
CA GLN A 7 14.99 9.82 -18.63
C GLN A 7 14.24 8.52 -18.32
N THR A 8 14.12 8.16 -17.03
CA THR A 8 13.14 7.17 -16.61
C THR A 8 11.77 7.79 -16.87
N GLU A 9 11.16 7.43 -18.00
CA GLU A 9 9.76 7.76 -18.26
C GLU A 9 8.95 7.39 -17.02
N ARG A 10 8.32 8.40 -16.42
CA ARG A 10 7.43 8.22 -15.27
C ARG A 10 6.03 7.94 -15.80
N PHE A 11 5.35 7.03 -15.13
CA PHE A 11 4.00 6.58 -15.47
C PHE A 11 3.04 7.07 -14.36
N PRO A 12 2.50 8.29 -14.46
CA PRO A 12 1.55 8.82 -13.49
C PRO A 12 0.19 8.14 -13.63
N CYS A 13 -0.52 7.96 -12.51
CA CYS A 13 -1.93 7.61 -12.53
C CYS A 13 -2.78 8.84 -12.85
N THR A 14 -3.81 8.67 -13.68
CA THR A 14 -4.76 9.75 -14.01
C THR A 14 -5.82 9.96 -12.94
N ASP A 15 -6.03 8.94 -12.12
CA ASP A 15 -7.15 8.84 -11.20
C ASP A 15 -6.72 9.14 -9.75
N CYS A 16 -5.41 9.27 -9.48
CA CYS A 16 -4.86 9.65 -8.18
C CYS A 16 -3.43 10.22 -8.29
N PRO A 17 -2.86 10.81 -7.22
CA PRO A 17 -1.52 11.42 -7.23
C PRO A 17 -0.33 10.46 -7.35
N SER A 18 -0.56 9.15 -7.55
CA SER A 18 0.51 8.14 -7.54
C SER A 18 1.33 8.14 -8.84
N VAL A 19 2.65 8.00 -8.73
CA VAL A 19 3.57 7.96 -9.88
C VAL A 19 4.46 6.73 -9.81
N PHE A 20 4.61 6.03 -10.94
CA PHE A 20 5.35 4.78 -11.03
C PHE A 20 6.52 4.90 -12.00
N SER A 21 7.61 4.18 -11.74
CA SER A 21 8.77 4.08 -12.65
C SER A 21 8.60 3.03 -13.75
N ARG A 22 7.52 2.24 -13.69
CA ARG A 22 7.24 1.14 -14.65
C ARG A 22 5.77 1.10 -15.04
N LYS A 23 5.50 0.93 -16.34
CA LYS A 23 4.15 0.81 -16.90
C LYS A 23 3.35 -0.36 -16.32
N CYS A 24 3.99 -1.50 -16.04
CA CYS A 24 3.33 -2.66 -15.43
C CYS A 24 2.80 -2.36 -14.01
N ASN A 25 3.55 -1.57 -13.24
CA ASN A 25 3.14 -1.18 -11.89
C ASN A 25 1.97 -0.21 -11.95
N LEU A 26 1.99 0.77 -12.87
CA LEU A 26 0.84 1.64 -13.11
C LEU A 26 -0.41 0.83 -13.53
N TYR A 27 -0.27 -0.13 -14.43
CA TYR A 27 -1.40 -0.97 -14.86
C TYR A 27 -2.02 -1.74 -13.70
N TYR A 28 -1.19 -2.42 -12.89
CA TYR A 28 -1.65 -3.15 -11.71
C TYR A 28 -2.34 -2.22 -10.71
N HIS A 29 -1.67 -1.10 -10.38
CA HIS A 29 -2.21 -0.07 -9.51
C HIS A 29 -3.58 0.40 -10.00
N ARG A 30 -3.70 0.82 -11.26
CA ARG A 30 -4.96 1.34 -11.80
C ARG A 30 -6.07 0.30 -11.77
N LYS A 31 -5.76 -0.96 -12.08
CA LYS A 31 -6.75 -2.04 -12.19
C LYS A 31 -7.24 -2.55 -10.84
N TYR A 32 -6.39 -2.60 -9.82
CA TYR A 32 -6.68 -3.31 -8.56
C TYR A 32 -6.60 -2.44 -7.31
N GLU A 33 -5.91 -1.31 -7.38
CA GLU A 33 -5.65 -0.47 -6.22
C GLU A 33 -6.34 0.89 -6.34
N CYS A 34 -6.27 1.55 -7.49
CA CYS A 34 -6.77 2.91 -7.62
C CYS A 34 -8.26 2.99 -7.22
N GLY A 35 -8.58 4.00 -6.40
CA GLY A 35 -9.91 4.18 -5.81
C GLY A 35 -10.29 3.18 -4.69
N GLN A 36 -9.52 2.12 -4.46
CA GLN A 36 -9.80 1.18 -3.36
C GLN A 36 -9.33 1.73 -2.02
N PRO A 37 -10.10 1.57 -0.94
CA PRO A 37 -9.67 1.96 0.39
C PRO A 37 -8.52 1.06 0.90
N PRO A 38 -7.68 1.56 1.82
CA PRO A 38 -6.62 0.76 2.39
C PRO A 38 -7.18 -0.40 3.22
N ARG A 39 -6.74 -1.61 2.91
CA ARG A 39 -7.22 -2.87 3.51
C ARG A 39 -6.64 -3.14 4.89
N PHE A 40 -5.41 -2.72 5.16
CA PHE A 40 -4.69 -3.09 6.38
C PHE A 40 -4.56 -1.91 7.33
N GLN A 41 -4.91 -2.15 8.59
CA GLN A 41 -4.95 -1.16 9.66
C GLN A 41 -3.93 -1.52 10.75
N CYS A 42 -3.21 -0.51 11.25
CA CYS A 42 -2.39 -0.64 12.46
C CYS A 42 -3.30 -0.91 13.67
N PRO A 43 -2.98 -1.88 14.54
CA PRO A 43 -3.80 -2.18 15.72
C PRO A 43 -3.70 -1.13 16.83
N TYR A 44 -2.72 -0.22 16.78
CA TYR A 44 -2.42 0.73 17.86
C TYR A 44 -2.75 2.19 17.53
N CYS A 45 -3.10 2.50 16.28
CA CYS A 45 -3.46 3.85 15.85
C CYS A 45 -4.31 3.79 14.57
N GLN A 46 -4.70 4.94 14.00
CA GLN A 46 -5.56 5.01 12.81
C GLN A 46 -4.79 4.87 11.47
N TYR A 47 -3.50 4.51 11.48
CA TYR A 47 -2.70 4.36 10.27
C TYR A 47 -3.16 3.18 9.39
N ARG A 48 -3.53 3.45 8.14
CA ARG A 48 -3.99 2.46 7.15
C ARG A 48 -3.12 2.43 5.90
N THR A 49 -3.00 1.25 5.29
CA THR A 49 -2.26 1.07 4.04
C THR A 49 -2.80 -0.13 3.25
N ARG A 50 -2.39 -0.22 1.98
CA ARG A 50 -2.78 -1.29 1.04
C ARG A 50 -1.95 -2.56 1.23
N HIS A 51 -0.78 -2.46 1.87
CA HIS A 51 0.15 -3.59 2.01
C HIS A 51 0.46 -3.91 3.46
N GLN A 52 0.30 -5.18 3.84
CA GLN A 52 0.62 -5.67 5.18
C GLN A 52 2.06 -5.37 5.64
N SER A 53 3.03 -5.40 4.70
CA SER A 53 4.44 -5.10 4.97
C SER A 53 4.62 -3.68 5.51
N ASN A 54 3.84 -2.74 5.00
CA ASN A 54 3.89 -1.34 5.41
C ASN A 54 3.34 -1.14 6.83
N VAL A 55 2.29 -1.87 7.24
CA VAL A 55 1.82 -1.85 8.64
C VAL A 55 2.89 -2.40 9.57
N ARG A 56 3.50 -3.54 9.22
CA ARG A 56 4.58 -4.14 10.04
C ARG A 56 5.77 -3.20 10.20
N ALA A 57 6.17 -2.52 9.14
CA ALA A 57 7.23 -1.51 9.19
C ALA A 57 6.83 -0.29 10.05
N HIS A 58 5.59 0.19 9.91
CA HIS A 58 5.03 1.26 10.75
C HIS A 58 5.07 0.89 12.24
N VAL A 59 4.58 -0.30 12.62
CA VAL A 59 4.57 -0.76 14.02
C VAL A 59 5.98 -0.80 14.59
N ARG A 60 6.94 -1.38 13.87
CA ARG A 60 8.35 -1.44 14.33
C ARG A 60 8.97 -0.06 14.56
N ARG A 61 8.58 0.94 13.77
CA ARG A 61 9.16 2.29 13.82
C ARG A 61 8.46 3.22 14.82
N ILE A 62 7.13 3.20 14.84
CA ILE A 62 6.30 4.16 15.57
C ILE A 62 5.80 3.58 16.89
N HIS A 63 5.67 2.26 16.98
CA HIS A 63 5.20 1.54 18.16
C HIS A 63 6.28 0.56 18.65
N ALA A 64 7.52 1.05 18.79
CA ALA A 64 8.65 0.24 19.22
C ALA A 64 8.34 -0.50 20.53
N GLY A 65 8.73 -1.78 20.60
CA GLY A 65 8.43 -2.67 21.72
C GLY A 65 7.00 -3.24 21.76
N ARG A 66 6.14 -2.93 20.77
CA ARG A 66 4.84 -3.59 20.60
C ARG A 66 4.94 -4.79 19.65
N GLU A 67 3.98 -5.71 19.78
CA GLU A 67 3.87 -6.87 18.89
C GLU A 67 3.54 -6.44 17.45
N VAL A 68 4.18 -7.09 16.48
CA VAL A 68 4.11 -6.69 15.07
C VAL A 68 3.04 -7.51 14.33
N TYR A 69 1.81 -7.00 14.32
CA TYR A 69 0.70 -7.55 13.54
C TYR A 69 -0.13 -6.43 12.87
N PHE A 70 -1.17 -6.82 12.14
CA PHE A 70 -2.07 -5.91 11.44
C PHE A 70 -3.51 -6.42 11.48
N ILE A 71 -4.46 -5.51 11.37
CA ILE A 71 -5.88 -5.83 11.21
C ILE A 71 -6.20 -5.84 9.71
N ASP A 72 -6.75 -6.95 9.21
CA ASP A 72 -7.23 -7.08 7.83
C ASP A 72 -8.72 -6.71 7.75
N LEU A 73 -9.01 -5.50 7.26
CA LEU A 73 -10.37 -4.99 7.11
C LEU A 73 -11.14 -5.69 5.99
N GLY A 74 -10.48 -6.48 5.14
CA GLY A 74 -11.11 -7.21 4.04
C GLY A 74 -11.70 -8.57 4.44
N ARG A 75 -11.44 -9.05 5.66
CA ARG A 75 -11.94 -10.35 6.16
C ARG A 75 -13.20 -10.26 7.03
N GLN A 76 -13.83 -9.10 7.12
CA GLN A 76 -15.01 -8.87 7.97
C GLN A 76 -16.36 -9.24 7.34
N GLY A 77 -16.37 -10.06 6.27
CA GLY A 77 -17.58 -10.67 5.73
C GLY A 77 -17.40 -12.18 5.60
N PHE A 78 -18.43 -12.95 5.97
CA PHE A 78 -18.57 -14.42 5.90
C PHE A 78 -18.40 -15.25 7.20
N GLU A 79 -18.70 -14.69 8.37
CA GLU A 79 -19.05 -15.52 9.54
C GLU A 79 -20.48 -15.15 9.95
N ASN A 80 -21.47 -15.72 9.25
CA ASN A 80 -22.85 -15.98 9.70
C ASN A 80 -23.65 -16.56 8.52
N LEU A 81 -23.31 -17.78 8.12
CA LEU A 81 -24.30 -18.70 7.56
C LEU A 81 -24.77 -19.57 8.72
N PHE A 82 -25.87 -19.15 9.35
CA PHE A 82 -26.73 -20.05 10.11
C PHE A 82 -27.52 -20.92 9.13
#